data_AF-A0A812Y5T6-F1
#
_entry.id   AF-A0A812Y5T6-F1
#
_cell.length_a   1.000
_cell.length_b   1.000
_cell.length_c   1.000
_cell.angle_alpha   90.00
_cell.angle_beta   90.00
_cell.angle_gamma   90.00
#
_symmetry.space_group_name_H-M   'P 1'
#
loop_
_entity.id
_entity.type
_entity.pdbx_description
1 polymer ?
#
loop_
_entity_poly.entity_id
_entity_poly.type
_entity_poly.pdbx_seq_one_letter_code
_entity_poly.pdbx_strand_id
1 'polypeptide(L)'
;FLMLGGYDQEMRLYGGEEMEISFRTWMCGGAIEHVPCSHVGHVFRTPKYWQGQVYEVPGEEIARNKLRAAEVWLDDYKKLMQYATMLLPKRLSLGDVSARKSLRQRLGCAGFE
;
A
#
# COMPACT_ATOMS: atom_id res chain seq x y z
N PHE A 1 -6.16 12.52 -8.58
CA PHE A 1 -6.52 11.51 -7.55
C PHE A 1 -7.62 10.56 -8.00
N LEU A 2 -8.87 11.00 -8.19
CA LEU A 2 -9.99 10.08 -8.53
C LEU A 2 -9.85 9.35 -9.87
N MET A 3 -9.24 9.99 -10.87
CA MET A 3 -8.94 9.35 -12.17
C MET A 3 -7.98 8.16 -12.05
N LEU A 4 -7.10 8.16 -11.05
CA LEU A 4 -6.24 7.02 -10.72
C LEU A 4 -6.97 5.97 -9.88
N GLY A 5 -8.26 6.15 -9.56
CA GLY A 5 -9.09 5.16 -8.87
C GLY A 5 -9.12 5.27 -7.34
N GLY A 6 -8.62 6.37 -6.75
CA GLY A 6 -8.61 6.61 -5.30
C GLY A 6 -7.90 5.51 -4.50
N TYR A 7 -7.98 5.52 -3.17
CA TYR A 7 -7.45 4.40 -2.39
C TYR A 7 -8.22 3.10 -2.67
N ASP A 8 -7.54 1.96 -2.48
CA ASP A 8 -8.20 0.65 -2.45
C ASP A 8 -9.18 0.60 -1.27
N GLN A 9 -10.48 0.55 -1.56
CA GLN A 9 -11.54 0.61 -0.56
C GLN A 9 -11.55 -0.60 0.38
N GLU A 10 -10.89 -1.68 -0.01
CA GLU A 10 -10.77 -2.90 0.80
C GLU A 10 -9.51 -2.90 1.69
N MET A 11 -8.67 -1.86 1.63
CA MET A 11 -7.63 -1.64 2.64
C MET A 11 -8.26 -1.20 3.96
N ARG A 12 -7.75 -1.74 5.06
CA ARG A 12 -8.34 -1.55 6.40
C ARG A 12 -7.36 -0.88 7.32
N LEU A 13 -7.88 0.02 8.15
CA LEU A 13 -7.12 0.74 9.17
C LEU A 13 -5.93 1.52 8.56
N TYR A 14 -4.70 1.08 8.81
CA TYR A 14 -3.48 1.83 8.54
C TYR A 14 -2.40 0.92 7.94
N GLY A 15 -1.60 1.48 7.04
CA GLY A 15 -0.37 0.91 6.51
C GLY A 15 -0.57 0.12 5.22
N GLY A 16 0.33 0.32 4.26
CA GLY A 16 0.34 -0.31 2.94
C GLY A 16 -0.29 0.54 1.83
N GLU A 17 -1.15 1.51 2.18
CA GLU A 17 -1.75 2.44 1.23
C GLU A 17 -0.72 3.35 0.56
N GLU A 18 0.36 3.69 1.27
CA GLU A 18 1.47 4.49 0.77
C GLU A 18 2.25 3.76 -0.33
N MET A 19 2.37 2.42 -0.23
CA MET A 19 3.01 1.59 -1.25
C MET A 19 2.12 1.46 -2.48
N GLU A 20 0.82 1.17 -2.27
CA GLU A 20 -0.15 0.96 -3.35
C GLU A 20 -0.28 2.20 -4.25
N ILE A 21 -0.46 3.38 -3.64
CA ILE A 21 -0.59 4.61 -4.42
C ILE A 21 0.73 4.97 -5.11
N SER A 22 1.87 4.63 -4.51
CA SER A 22 3.18 4.91 -5.09
C SER A 22 3.44 4.07 -6.35
N PHE A 23 3.25 2.75 -6.26
CA PHE A 23 3.42 1.85 -7.41
C PHE A 23 2.48 2.21 -8.53
N ARG A 24 1.20 2.42 -8.21
CA ARG A 24 0.21 2.84 -9.19
C ARG A 24 0.59 4.15 -9.89
N THR A 25 1.04 5.15 -9.14
CA THR A 25 1.39 6.44 -9.73
C THR A 25 2.52 6.28 -10.74
N TRP A 26 3.61 5.61 -10.36
CA TRP A 26 4.75 5.38 -11.26
C TRP A 26 4.39 4.52 -12.47
N MET A 27 3.74 3.38 -12.23
CA MET A 27 3.45 2.41 -13.29
C MET A 27 2.39 2.91 -14.28
N CYS A 28 1.53 3.84 -13.87
CA CYS A 28 0.45 4.37 -14.72
C CYS A 28 0.80 5.75 -15.32
N GLY A 29 2.09 6.08 -15.45
CA GLY A 29 2.57 7.27 -16.17
C GLY A 29 2.60 8.58 -15.37
N GLY A 30 2.42 8.51 -14.05
CA GLY A 30 2.65 9.63 -13.14
C GLY A 30 4.08 9.69 -12.61
N ALA A 31 4.32 10.67 -11.75
CA ALA A 31 5.57 10.84 -11.03
C ALA A 31 5.30 11.19 -9.57
N ILE A 32 6.27 10.89 -8.70
CA ILE A 32 6.26 11.29 -7.29
C ILE A 32 7.50 12.12 -7.05
N GLU A 33 7.30 13.35 -6.58
CA GLU A 33 8.37 14.33 -6.43
C GLU A 33 8.56 14.72 -4.98
N HIS A 34 9.84 14.85 -4.59
CA HIS A 34 10.22 15.49 -3.35
C HIS A 34 10.58 16.95 -3.65
N VAL A 35 9.80 17.90 -3.11
CA VAL A 35 9.97 19.34 -3.38
C VAL A 35 10.74 20.00 -2.23
N PRO A 36 12.07 20.23 -2.34
CA PRO A 36 12.89 20.68 -1.20
C PRO A 36 12.56 22.09 -0.71
N CYS A 37 11.83 22.90 -1.49
CA CYS A 37 11.39 24.24 -1.08
C CYS A 37 10.13 24.21 -0.19
N SER A 38 9.37 23.11 -0.19
CA SER A 38 8.13 22.97 0.58
C SER A 38 8.40 22.20 1.88
N HIS A 39 8.18 22.85 3.02
CA HIS A 39 8.50 22.26 4.34
C HIS A 39 7.24 22.06 5.18
N VAL A 40 7.08 20.85 5.71
CA VAL A 40 6.03 20.50 6.69
C VAL A 40 6.68 19.71 7.81
N GLY A 41 6.52 20.16 9.06
CA GLY A 41 7.05 19.47 10.23
C GLY A 41 6.11 18.35 10.70
N HIS A 42 6.65 17.15 10.93
CA HIS A 42 5.92 16.02 11.53
C HIS A 42 6.64 15.54 12.79
N VAL A 43 5.91 15.43 13.91
CA VAL A 43 6.45 14.92 15.17
C VAL A 43 6.43 13.40 15.15
N PHE A 44 7.58 12.78 14.93
CA PHE A 44 7.73 11.34 15.04
C PHE A 44 7.62 10.91 16.49
N ARG A 45 6.68 10.00 16.76
CA ARG A 45 6.52 9.41 18.08
C ARG A 45 7.64 8.43 18.36
N THR A 46 8.18 8.50 19.57
CA THR A 46 9.19 7.56 20.06
C THR A 46 8.68 6.85 21.32
N PRO A 47 9.12 5.60 21.57
CA PRO A 47 8.71 4.85 22.76
C PRO A 47 9.03 5.56 24.09
N LYS A 48 10.04 6.45 24.09
CA LYS A 48 10.49 7.19 25.27
C LYS A 48 9.45 8.18 25.81
N TYR A 49 8.64 8.78 24.94
CA TYR A 49 7.68 9.82 25.32
C TYR A 49 6.24 9.50 24.89
N TRP A 50 6.05 8.57 23.96
CA TRP A 50 4.73 8.11 23.51
C TRP A 50 4.63 6.60 23.69
N GLN A 51 3.65 6.16 24.47
CA GLN A 51 3.34 4.75 24.64
C GLN A 51 2.49 4.26 23.45
N GLY A 52 3.16 3.78 22.39
CA GLY A 52 2.51 3.13 21.26
C GLY A 52 1.71 4.04 20.32
N GLN A 53 0.84 3.41 19.53
CA GLN A 53 -0.11 4.07 18.62
C GLN A 53 -1.31 4.63 19.41
N VAL A 54 -2.01 5.65 18.89
CA VAL A 54 -3.24 6.18 19.54
C VAL A 54 -4.35 5.11 19.60
N TYR A 55 -4.34 4.23 18.62
CA TYR A 55 -5.28 3.13 18.45
C TYR A 55 -4.51 1.87 18.08
N GLU A 56 -5.05 0.73 18.45
CA GLU A 56 -4.46 -0.56 18.11
C GLU A 56 -4.61 -0.81 16.60
N VAL A 57 -3.50 -1.10 15.94
CA VAL A 57 -3.48 -1.56 14.54
C VAL A 57 -2.91 -2.96 14.54
N PRO A 58 -3.74 -3.99 14.34
CA PRO A 58 -3.25 -5.37 14.26
C PRO A 58 -2.22 -5.49 13.13
N GLY A 59 -1.07 -6.09 13.44
CA GLY A 59 0.01 -6.27 12.45
C GLY A 59 -0.44 -7.06 11.22
N GLU A 60 -1.40 -7.97 11.39
CA GLU A 60 -2.00 -8.71 10.27
C GLU A 60 -2.81 -7.84 9.30
N GLU A 61 -3.39 -6.71 9.73
CA GLU A 61 -4.10 -5.79 8.83
C GLU A 61 -3.10 -5.00 7.98
N ILE A 62 -1.98 -4.55 8.58
CA ILE A 62 -0.86 -3.92 7.85
C ILE A 62 -0.30 -4.91 6.82
N ALA A 63 -0.06 -6.16 7.23
CA ALA A 63 0.42 -7.21 6.36
C ALA A 63 -0.57 -7.48 5.21
N ARG A 64 -1.88 -7.55 5.50
CA ARG A 64 -2.91 -7.76 4.49
C ARG A 64 -2.92 -6.65 3.46
N ASN A 65 -2.88 -5.39 3.89
CA ASN A 65 -2.85 -4.24 2.97
C ASN A 65 -1.62 -4.26 2.06
N LYS A 66 -0.43 -4.51 2.62
CA LYS A 66 0.81 -4.66 1.84
C LYS A 66 0.73 -5.78 0.82
N LEU A 67 0.18 -6.93 1.21
CA LEU A 67 0.01 -8.07 0.31
C LEU A 67 -1.07 -7.84 -0.76
N ARG A 68 -2.12 -7.06 -0.48
CA ARG A 68 -3.08 -6.61 -1.49
C ARG A 68 -2.41 -5.72 -2.53
N ALA A 69 -1.58 -4.77 -2.10
CA ALA A 69 -0.79 -3.94 -3.00
C ALA A 69 0.16 -4.80 -3.85
N ALA A 70 0.85 -5.76 -3.22
CA ALA A 70 1.74 -6.68 -3.91
C ALA A 70 1.03 -7.53 -4.98
N GLU A 71 -0.14 -8.08 -4.66
CA GLU A 71 -0.91 -8.93 -5.56
C GLU A 71 -1.40 -8.19 -6.83
N VAL A 72 -1.56 -6.87 -6.75
CA VAL A 72 -2.02 -6.05 -7.89
C VAL A 72 -0.85 -5.45 -8.66
N TRP A 73 0.20 -4.98 -7.98
CA TRP A 73 1.18 -4.07 -8.55
C TRP A 73 2.59 -4.64 -8.69
N LEU A 74 2.94 -5.76 -8.02
CA LEU A 74 4.32 -6.26 -8.00
C LEU A 74 4.57 -7.45 -8.93
N ASP A 75 3.61 -7.84 -9.79
CA ASP A 75 3.78 -8.95 -10.74
C ASP A 75 4.41 -10.19 -10.08
N ASP A 76 5.53 -10.70 -10.60
CA ASP A 76 6.23 -11.85 -10.00
C ASP A 76 7.00 -11.52 -8.71
N TYR A 77 7.34 -10.24 -8.49
CA TYR A 77 8.01 -9.75 -7.27
C TYR A 77 7.10 -9.82 -6.05
N LYS A 78 5.79 -10.04 -6.21
CA LYS A 78 4.88 -10.28 -5.09
C LYS A 78 5.33 -11.45 -4.21
N LYS A 79 6.04 -12.45 -4.77
CA LYS A 79 6.64 -13.55 -4.00
C LYS A 79 7.61 -13.02 -2.95
N LEU A 80 8.45 -12.05 -3.30
CA LEU A 80 9.38 -11.42 -2.34
C LEU A 80 8.63 -10.74 -1.20
N MET A 81 7.52 -10.05 -1.51
CA MET A 81 6.67 -9.46 -0.48
C MET A 81 5.99 -10.52 0.41
N GLN A 82 5.58 -11.66 -0.15
CA GLN A 82 5.04 -12.77 0.62
C GLN A 82 6.09 -13.38 1.58
N TYR A 83 7.37 -13.40 1.19
CA TYR A 83 8.46 -13.83 2.08
C TYR A 83 8.85 -12.79 3.11
N ALA A 84 8.85 -11.50 2.75
CA ALA A 84 9.28 -10.41 3.62
C ALA A 84 8.19 -9.95 4.61
N THR A 85 6.94 -10.31 4.37
CA THR A 85 5.79 -9.92 5.20
C THR A 85 5.37 -11.06 6.11
N MET A 86 4.79 -10.74 7.27
CA MET A 86 4.18 -11.74 8.15
C MET A 86 3.11 -12.55 7.41
N LEU A 87 3.07 -13.87 7.66
CA LEU A 87 2.01 -14.74 7.17
C LEU A 87 0.65 -14.30 7.74
N LEU A 88 -0.34 -14.19 6.86
CA LEU A 88 -1.70 -13.89 7.29
C LEU A 88 -2.29 -15.08 8.07
N PRO A 89 -2.98 -14.83 9.20
CA PRO A 89 -3.69 -15.89 9.91
C PRO A 89 -4.80 -16.46 9.03
N LYS A 90 -5.13 -17.74 9.18
CA LYS A 90 -6.13 -18.44 8.34
C LYS A 90 -7.50 -17.75 8.26
N ARG A 91 -7.89 -17.02 9.30
CA ARG A 91 -9.14 -16.25 9.37
C ARG A 91 -9.15 -15.00 8.48
N LEU A 92 -7.99 -14.56 7.99
CA LEU A 92 -7.81 -13.31 7.27
C LEU A 92 -7.29 -13.61 5.87
N SER A 93 -8.16 -13.41 4.88
CA SER A 93 -7.79 -13.49 3.47
C SER A 93 -7.46 -12.11 2.90
N LEU A 94 -6.81 -12.07 1.73
CA LEU A 94 -6.60 -10.82 1.00
C LEU A 94 -7.92 -10.15 0.62
N GLY A 95 -8.99 -10.92 0.43
CA GLY A 95 -10.23 -10.45 -0.19
C GLY A 95 -10.11 -10.32 -1.71
N ASP A 96 -11.15 -9.82 -2.36
CA ASP A 96 -11.15 -9.61 -3.81
C ASP A 96 -10.26 -8.41 -4.20
N VAL A 97 -9.45 -8.60 -5.24
CA VAL A 97 -8.59 -7.58 -5.84
C VAL A 97 -8.93 -7.32 -7.31
N SER A 98 -9.98 -7.96 -7.84
CA SER A 98 -10.37 -7.88 -9.25
C SER A 98 -10.63 -6.44 -9.68
N ALA A 99 -11.31 -5.64 -8.86
CA ALA A 99 -11.54 -4.23 -9.14
C ALA A 99 -10.25 -3.41 -9.32
N ARG A 100 -9.18 -3.75 -8.57
CA ARG A 100 -7.87 -3.09 -8.69
C ARG A 100 -7.08 -3.60 -9.88
N LYS A 101 -7.12 -4.90 -10.18
CA LYS A 101 -6.53 -5.48 -11.40
C LYS A 101 -7.17 -4.91 -12.67
N SER A 102 -8.51 -4.79 -12.72
CA SER A 102 -9.22 -4.16 -13.83
C SER A 102 -8.90 -2.67 -13.96
N LEU A 103 -8.67 -1.96 -12.85
CA LEU A 103 -8.21 -0.58 -12.88
C LEU A 103 -6.83 -0.47 -13.53
N ARG A 104 -5.87 -1.31 -13.12
CA ARG A 104 -4.52 -1.35 -13.70
C ARG A 104 -4.57 -1.58 -15.22
N GLN A 105 -5.41 -2.52 -15.67
CA GLN A 105 -5.61 -2.79 -17.10
C GLN A 105 -6.21 -1.59 -17.84
N ARG A 106 -7.27 -0.97 -17.31
CA ARG A 106 -7.92 0.20 -17.93
C ARG A 106 -6.99 1.41 -18.07
N LEU A 107 -6.08 1.58 -17.11
CA LEU A 107 -5.10 2.67 -17.13
C LEU A 107 -3.88 2.36 -18.03
N GLY A 108 -3.77 1.15 -18.57
CA GLY A 108 -2.65 0.76 -19.43
C GLY A 108 -1.30 0.83 -18.72
N CYS A 109 -1.26 0.51 -17.42
CA CYS A 109 -0.05 0.67 -16.62
C CYS A 109 1.03 -0.34 -17.02
N ALA A 110 2.29 0.07 -16.87
CA ALA A 110 3.46 -0.76 -17.11
C ALA A 110 3.54 -2.00 -16.19
N GLY A 111 4.43 -2.92 -16.56
CA GLY A 111 4.92 -3.95 -15.66
C GLY A 111 5.71 -3.36 -14.50
N PHE A 112 5.93 -4.15 -13.45
CA PHE A 112 6.77 -3.73 -12.32
C PHE A 112 8.28 -3.84 -12.63
N GLU A 113 8.65 -4.64 -13.64
CA GLU A 113 10.03 -4.77 -14.16
C GLU A 113 10.58 -3.51 -14.80
#